data_AF-A0A259DBA6-F1
#
_entry.id   AF-A0A259DBA6-F1
#
_cell.length_a   1.000
_cell.length_b   1.000
_cell.length_c   1.000
_cell.angle_alpha   90.00
_cell.angle_beta   90.00
_cell.angle_gamma   90.00
#
_symmetry.space_group_name_H-M   'P 1'
#
loop_
_entity.id
_entity.type
_entity.pdbx_description
1 polymer ?
#
loop_
_entity_poly.entity_id
_entity_poly.type
_entity_poly.pdbx_seq_one_letter_code
_entity_poly.pdbx_strand_id
1 'polypeptide(L)'
;MLIWFVIIYWVVSVGIGLWAALRVKNTADFAAAGHSLPLPIVTATVFATWFGSEAVLGIPATFLKEGLGGIVSDPFGSSLCLILVGLFFARHLYNRRMLTIGDFFREKYGRTVEVLVTLCIVVSYLGWVAAQIKALGLVFNVVSDGGITQTAGMLIGAGSVLIYTLFGGMWSVAITDFIQMIIIVVGMLYIGGEITAQTGGVG
;
A
#
# COMPACT_ATOMS: atom_id res chain seq x y z
N MET A 1 9.47 23.38 10.08
CA MET A 1 8.46 22.91 11.06
C MET A 1 7.68 21.70 10.54
N LEU A 2 7.24 21.66 9.27
CA LEU A 2 6.53 20.54 8.65
C LEU A 2 7.32 19.22 8.62
N ILE A 3 8.62 19.28 8.32
CA ILE A 3 9.49 18.09 8.27
C ILE A 3 9.55 17.31 9.58
N TRP A 4 9.46 17.99 10.74
CA TRP A 4 9.49 17.32 12.04
C TRP A 4 8.24 16.46 12.27
N PHE A 5 7.07 16.92 11.82
CA PHE A 5 5.84 16.12 11.87
C PHE A 5 5.97 14.87 10.99
N VAL A 6 6.55 15.01 9.79
CA VAL A 6 6.77 13.88 8.88
C VAL A 6 7.78 12.88 9.46
N ILE A 7 8.86 13.37 10.06
CA ILE A 7 9.85 12.52 10.75
C ILE A 7 9.20 11.79 11.93
N ILE A 8 8.44 12.49 12.78
CA ILE A 8 7.74 11.87 13.92
C ILE A 8 6.77 10.79 13.43
N TYR A 9 5.93 11.11 12.44
CA TYR A 9 5.00 10.15 11.84
C TYR A 9 5.73 8.92 11.29
N TRP A 10 6.84 9.13 10.58
CA TRP A 10 7.64 8.07 10.00
C TRP A 10 8.27 7.18 11.09
N VAL A 11 8.88 7.77 12.11
CA VAL A 11 9.47 7.03 13.24
C VAL A 11 8.42 6.25 14.01
N VAL A 12 7.26 6.85 14.29
CA VAL A 12 6.14 6.17 14.95
C VAL A 12 5.63 5.00 14.11
N SER A 13 5.48 5.18 12.80
CA SER A 13 5.03 4.13 11.88
C SER A 13 6.00 2.95 11.85
N VAL A 14 7.31 3.23 11.72
CA VAL A 14 8.36 2.21 11.77
C VAL A 14 8.36 1.51 13.13
N GLY A 15 8.21 2.26 14.22
CA GLY A 15 8.15 1.73 15.58
C GLY A 15 6.95 0.78 15.79
N ILE A 16 5.77 1.13 15.28
CA ILE A 16 4.59 0.27 15.34
C ILE A 16 4.80 -1.01 14.52
N GLY A 17 5.38 -0.89 13.32
CA GLY A 17 5.71 -2.06 12.49
C GLY A 17 6.69 -3.01 13.19
N LEU A 18 7.75 -2.46 13.81
CA LEU A 18 8.71 -3.24 14.59
C LEU A 18 8.11 -3.83 15.87
N TRP A 19 7.16 -3.16 16.51
CA TRP A 19 6.45 -3.73 17.66
C TRP A 19 5.53 -4.88 17.24
N ALA A 20 4.84 -4.73 16.12
CA ALA A 20 3.99 -5.78 15.55
C ALA A 20 4.81 -6.99 15.07
N ALA A 21 6.07 -6.79 14.68
CA ALA A 21 7.03 -7.84 14.35
C ALA A 21 7.20 -8.88 15.46
N LEU A 22 7.12 -8.47 16.72
CA LEU A 22 7.26 -9.34 17.88
C LEU A 22 6.15 -10.41 17.98
N ARG A 23 5.08 -10.28 17.18
CA ARG A 23 3.97 -11.25 17.13
C ARG A 23 4.19 -12.38 16.14
N VAL A 24 5.18 -12.29 15.25
CA VAL A 24 5.44 -13.31 14.24
C VAL A 24 6.31 -14.43 14.82
N LYS A 25 5.81 -15.67 14.79
CA LYS A 25 6.52 -16.84 15.36
C LYS A 25 6.91 -17.88 14.31
N ASN A 26 6.08 -18.06 13.28
CA ASN A 26 6.27 -19.08 12.24
C ASN A 26 6.16 -18.49 10.82
N THR A 27 6.61 -19.23 9.79
CA THR A 27 6.56 -18.80 8.38
C THR A 27 5.15 -18.53 7.86
N ALA A 28 4.15 -19.31 8.32
CA ALA A 28 2.74 -19.06 7.97
C ALA A 28 2.20 -17.77 8.59
N ASP A 29 2.68 -17.39 9.78
CA ASP A 29 2.34 -16.11 10.40
C ASP A 29 3.04 -14.96 9.68
N PHE A 30 4.27 -15.18 9.22
CA PHE A 30 5.02 -14.20 8.46
C PHE A 30 4.35 -13.91 7.11
N ALA A 31 3.93 -14.96 6.38
CA ALA A 31 3.39 -14.84 5.02
C ALA A 31 1.89 -14.49 4.98
N ALA A 32 1.09 -15.01 5.90
CA ALA A 32 -0.38 -14.92 5.85
C ALA A 32 -1.04 -14.49 7.17
N ALA A 33 -0.25 -14.06 8.18
CA ALA A 33 -0.72 -13.75 9.52
C ALA A 33 -1.60 -14.88 10.14
N GLY A 34 -1.31 -16.13 9.76
CA GLY A 34 -2.06 -17.31 10.22
C GLY A 34 -3.53 -17.33 9.79
N HIS A 35 -3.93 -16.58 8.75
CA HIS A 35 -5.33 -16.37 8.34
C HIS A 35 -6.24 -15.82 9.46
N SER A 36 -5.65 -15.17 10.47
CA SER A 36 -6.36 -14.74 11.67
C SER A 36 -6.68 -13.24 11.70
N LEU A 37 -6.42 -12.53 10.59
CA LEU A 37 -6.65 -11.08 10.52
C LEU A 37 -8.15 -10.75 10.55
N PRO A 38 -8.59 -9.86 11.46
CA PRO A 38 -9.96 -9.37 11.49
C PRO A 38 -10.34 -8.64 10.19
N LEU A 39 -11.61 -8.72 9.80
CA LEU A 39 -12.13 -8.09 8.57
C LEU A 39 -11.74 -6.61 8.43
N PRO A 40 -11.86 -5.74 9.46
CA PRO A 40 -11.51 -4.33 9.32
C PRO A 40 -10.03 -4.09 8.98
N ILE A 41 -9.13 -4.92 9.53
CA ILE A 41 -7.70 -4.84 9.25
C ILE A 41 -7.43 -5.30 7.81
N VAL A 42 -8.03 -6.40 7.37
CA VAL A 42 -7.89 -6.88 5.98
C VAL A 42 -8.40 -5.84 4.98
N THR A 43 -9.55 -5.22 5.25
CA THR A 43 -10.09 -4.15 4.39
C THR A 43 -9.14 -2.97 4.34
N ALA A 44 -8.56 -2.55 5.47
CA ALA A 44 -7.61 -1.45 5.49
C ALA A 44 -6.30 -1.78 4.76
N THR A 45 -5.79 -3.01 4.86
CA THR A 45 -4.62 -3.48 4.09
C THR A 45 -4.89 -3.49 2.59
N VAL A 46 -6.05 -4.01 2.17
CA VAL A 46 -6.45 -4.00 0.74
C VAL A 46 -6.58 -2.56 0.24
N PHE A 47 -7.19 -1.68 1.04
CA PHE A 47 -7.28 -0.26 0.72
C PHE A 47 -5.90 0.39 0.62
N ALA A 48 -5.05 0.25 1.64
CA ALA A 48 -3.72 0.87 1.70
C ALA A 48 -2.80 0.39 0.55
N THR A 49 -2.91 -0.88 0.17
CA THR A 49 -2.14 -1.45 -0.95
C THR A 49 -2.52 -0.80 -2.29
N TRP A 50 -3.81 -0.54 -2.50
CA TRP A 50 -4.30 0.15 -3.70
C TRP A 50 -4.11 1.66 -3.64
N PHE A 51 -4.22 2.24 -2.45
CA PHE A 51 -4.08 3.66 -2.21
C PHE A 51 -2.61 4.08 -2.09
N GLY A 52 -1.84 3.81 -3.15
CA GLY A 52 -0.40 4.09 -3.21
C GLY A 52 -0.06 5.52 -3.61
N SER A 53 1.23 5.79 -3.82
CA SER A 53 1.72 7.12 -4.21
C SER A 53 1.13 7.63 -5.53
N GLU A 54 0.77 6.72 -6.44
CA GLU A 54 0.09 7.04 -7.69
C GLU A 54 -1.28 7.66 -7.46
N ALA A 55 -2.05 7.13 -6.50
CA ALA A 55 -3.38 7.65 -6.18
C ALA A 55 -3.31 9.09 -5.65
N VAL A 56 -2.29 9.39 -4.85
CA VAL A 56 -2.14 10.69 -4.18
C VAL A 56 -1.46 11.73 -5.06
N LEU A 57 -0.42 11.35 -5.82
CA LEU A 57 0.39 12.29 -6.61
C LEU A 57 0.06 12.26 -8.10
N GLY A 58 -0.38 11.12 -8.63
CA GLY A 58 -0.65 10.90 -10.05
C GLY A 58 -2.08 11.30 -10.45
N ILE A 59 -3.09 10.78 -9.75
CA ILE A 59 -4.51 11.02 -10.11
C ILE A 59 -4.86 12.51 -10.15
N PRO A 60 -4.46 13.37 -9.18
CA PRO A 60 -4.74 14.80 -9.28
C PRO A 60 -4.11 15.46 -10.51
N ALA A 61 -2.91 15.03 -10.90
CA ALA A 61 -2.24 15.55 -12.09
C ALA A 61 -2.96 15.12 -13.38
N THR A 62 -3.50 13.90 -13.43
CA THR A 62 -4.34 13.42 -14.54
C THR A 62 -5.68 14.14 -14.58
N PHE A 63 -6.30 14.38 -13.42
CA PHE A 63 -7.55 15.13 -13.30
C PHE A 63 -7.45 16.52 -13.94
N LEU A 64 -6.37 17.23 -13.63
CA LEU A 64 -6.16 18.57 -14.14
C LEU A 64 -5.97 18.60 -15.67
N LYS A 65 -5.59 17.48 -16.30
CA LYS A 65 -5.37 17.39 -17.76
C LYS A 65 -6.60 16.88 -18.51
N GLU A 66 -7.24 15.84 -18.00
CA GLU A 66 -8.25 15.05 -18.72
C GLU A 66 -9.63 15.10 -18.05
N GLY A 67 -9.77 15.84 -16.95
CA GLY A 67 -11.00 15.93 -16.17
C GLY A 67 -11.44 14.57 -15.60
N LEU A 68 -12.74 14.41 -15.38
CA LEU A 68 -13.30 13.15 -14.87
C LEU A 68 -13.15 11.97 -15.85
N GLY A 69 -12.98 12.25 -17.15
CA GLY A 69 -12.80 11.20 -18.17
C GLY A 69 -11.50 10.41 -18.02
N GLY A 70 -10.42 11.06 -17.59
CA GLY A 70 -9.12 10.41 -17.34
C GLY A 70 -9.02 9.63 -16.02
N ILE A 71 -10.06 9.65 -15.20
CA ILE A 71 -10.11 9.08 -13.83
C ILE A 71 -11.10 7.92 -13.75
N VAL A 72 -11.74 7.56 -14.86
CA VAL A 72 -12.71 6.45 -14.86
C VAL A 72 -12.03 5.12 -14.50
N SER A 73 -10.76 4.93 -14.86
CA SER A 73 -9.98 3.77 -14.45
C SER A 73 -9.72 3.73 -12.95
N ASP A 74 -9.32 4.85 -12.35
CA ASP A 74 -9.04 4.99 -10.92
C ASP A 74 -9.74 6.22 -10.36
N PRO A 75 -10.75 6.08 -9.48
CA PRO A 75 -10.95 4.95 -8.57
C PRO A 75 -12.03 3.94 -8.99
N PHE A 76 -12.84 4.22 -10.02
CA PHE A 76 -14.07 3.44 -10.27
C PHE A 76 -13.78 2.04 -10.82
N GLY A 77 -12.89 1.92 -11.81
CA GLY A 77 -12.51 0.64 -12.42
C GLY A 77 -11.80 -0.29 -11.42
N SER A 78 -10.80 0.23 -10.70
CA SER A 78 -10.09 -0.52 -9.67
C SER A 78 -10.99 -0.96 -8.51
N SER A 79 -11.87 -0.08 -8.01
CA SER A 79 -12.84 -0.43 -6.96
C SER A 79 -13.81 -1.52 -7.40
N LEU A 80 -14.35 -1.43 -8.62
CA LEU A 80 -15.25 -2.43 -9.16
C LEU A 80 -14.54 -3.79 -9.32
N CYS A 81 -13.29 -3.79 -9.79
CA CYS A 81 -12.47 -4.99 -9.90
C CYS A 81 -12.30 -5.67 -8.54
N LEU A 82 -11.98 -4.91 -7.48
CA LEU A 82 -11.83 -5.45 -6.13
C LEU A 82 -13.12 -6.06 -5.59
N ILE A 83 -14.26 -5.43 -5.84
CA ILE A 83 -15.57 -5.95 -5.45
C ILE A 83 -15.86 -7.27 -6.19
N LEU A 84 -15.63 -7.32 -7.50
CA LEU A 84 -15.85 -8.53 -8.29
C LEU A 84 -14.93 -9.68 -7.84
N VAL A 85 -13.65 -9.41 -7.60
CA VAL A 85 -12.70 -10.39 -7.08
C VAL A 85 -13.12 -10.87 -5.69
N GLY A 86 -13.56 -9.95 -4.82
CA GLY A 86 -14.12 -10.25 -3.50
C GLY A 86 -15.32 -11.18 -3.55
N LEU A 87 -16.28 -10.91 -4.46
CA LEU A 87 -17.52 -11.68 -4.57
C LEU A 87 -17.31 -13.07 -5.19
N PHE A 88 -16.53 -13.17 -6.26
CA PHE A 88 -16.40 -14.42 -7.03
C PHE A 88 -15.22 -15.29 -6.61
N PHE A 89 -14.08 -14.69 -6.27
CA PHE A 89 -12.83 -15.43 -6.09
C PHE A 89 -12.37 -15.52 -4.64
N ALA A 90 -12.64 -14.51 -3.80
CA ALA A 90 -12.08 -14.48 -2.45
C ALA A 90 -12.52 -15.67 -1.59
N ARG A 91 -13.80 -16.05 -1.62
CA ARG A 91 -14.28 -17.23 -0.86
C ARG A 91 -13.65 -18.53 -1.35
N HIS A 92 -13.49 -18.69 -2.67
CA HIS A 92 -12.88 -19.88 -3.25
C HIS A 92 -11.40 -20.02 -2.85
N LEU A 93 -10.64 -18.92 -2.95
CA LEU A 93 -9.22 -18.88 -2.61
C LEU A 93 -8.99 -19.02 -1.10
N TYR A 94 -9.80 -18.37 -0.26
CA TYR A 94 -9.65 -18.41 1.19
C TYR A 94 -9.86 -19.83 1.76
N ASN A 95 -10.84 -20.56 1.23
CA ASN A 95 -11.12 -21.93 1.68
C ASN A 95 -9.99 -22.93 1.40
N ARG A 96 -9.11 -22.64 0.44
CA ARG A 96 -7.99 -23.50 0.05
C ARG A 96 -6.77 -23.38 0.96
N ARG A 97 -6.75 -22.39 1.87
CA ARG A 97 -5.65 -22.12 2.84
C ARG A 97 -4.24 -22.15 2.20
N MET A 98 -4.15 -21.66 0.96
CA MET A 98 -2.89 -21.52 0.23
C MET A 98 -2.13 -20.32 0.76
N LEU A 99 -0.79 -20.43 0.81
CA LEU A 99 0.08 -19.33 1.24
C LEU A 99 0.31 -18.34 0.10
N THR A 100 0.34 -18.81 -1.15
CA THR A 100 0.60 -17.98 -2.32
C THR A 100 -0.42 -18.23 -3.43
N ILE A 101 -0.56 -17.26 -4.33
CA ILE A 101 -1.30 -17.46 -5.59
C ILE A 101 -0.59 -18.50 -6.47
N GLY A 102 0.73 -18.62 -6.37
CA GLY A 102 1.51 -19.65 -7.08
C GLY A 102 1.05 -21.06 -6.74
N ASP A 103 0.73 -21.34 -5.48
CA ASP A 103 0.23 -22.65 -5.03
C ASP A 103 -1.07 -23.06 -5.74
N PHE A 104 -1.93 -22.10 -6.08
CA PHE A 104 -3.13 -22.36 -6.88
C PHE A 104 -2.78 -22.87 -8.28
N PHE A 105 -1.81 -22.22 -8.94
CA PHE A 105 -1.33 -22.65 -10.25
C PHE A 105 -0.57 -23.98 -10.17
N ARG A 106 0.10 -24.27 -9.04
CA ARG A 106 0.72 -25.57 -8.80
C ARG A 106 -0.30 -26.69 -8.76
N GLU A 107 -1.39 -26.52 -8.00
CA GLU A 107 -2.43 -27.56 -7.88
C GLU A 107 -3.10 -27.82 -9.23
N LYS A 108 -3.29 -26.77 -10.04
CA LYS A 108 -4.01 -26.86 -11.32
C LYS A 108 -3.14 -27.27 -12.51
N TYR A 109 -1.87 -26.86 -12.56
CA TYR A 109 -1.00 -26.99 -13.74
C TYR A 109 0.39 -27.56 -13.44
N GLY A 110 0.71 -27.84 -12.18
CA GLY A 110 1.99 -28.40 -11.76
C GLY A 110 3.08 -27.36 -11.46
N ARG A 111 4.24 -27.86 -11.03
CA ARG A 111 5.35 -27.07 -10.49
C ARG A 111 5.98 -26.09 -11.50
N THR A 112 6.03 -26.45 -12.78
CA THR A 112 6.64 -25.61 -13.82
C THR A 112 5.89 -24.30 -13.98
N VAL A 113 4.55 -24.36 -14.03
CA VAL A 113 3.70 -23.17 -14.20
C VAL A 113 3.73 -22.30 -12.95
N GLU A 114 3.73 -22.91 -11.75
CA GLU A 114 3.90 -22.17 -10.49
C GLU A 114 5.15 -21.28 -10.51
N VAL A 115 6.30 -21.84 -10.90
CA VAL A 115 7.57 -21.10 -10.91
C VAL A 115 7.54 -19.96 -11.92
N LEU A 116 7.01 -20.22 -13.13
CA LEU A 116 6.88 -19.19 -14.16
C LEU A 116 5.96 -18.05 -13.71
N VAL A 117 4.78 -18.36 -13.18
CA VAL A 117 3.83 -17.35 -12.69
C VAL A 117 4.44 -16.55 -11.54
N THR A 118 5.11 -17.22 -10.60
CA THR A 118 5.78 -16.55 -9.47
C THR A 118 6.86 -15.59 -9.97
N LEU A 119 7.68 -16.00 -10.94
CA LEU A 119 8.69 -15.15 -11.57
C LEU A 119 8.07 -13.92 -12.23
N CYS A 120 6.99 -14.09 -13.00
CA CYS A 120 6.28 -12.99 -13.64
C CYS A 120 5.73 -11.99 -12.61
N ILE A 121 5.15 -12.48 -11.51
CA ILE A 121 4.65 -11.64 -10.42
C ILE A 121 5.81 -10.85 -9.81
N VAL A 122 6.92 -11.50 -9.44
CA VAL A 122 8.08 -10.83 -8.84
C VAL A 122 8.61 -9.72 -9.75
N VAL A 123 8.78 -10.00 -11.05
CA VAL A 123 9.27 -9.01 -12.02
C VAL A 123 8.30 -7.83 -12.17
N SER A 124 6.99 -8.10 -12.21
CA SER A 124 5.98 -7.05 -12.28
C SER A 124 5.99 -6.14 -11.05
N TYR A 125 6.12 -6.73 -9.85
CA TYR A 125 6.16 -5.97 -8.60
C TYR A 125 7.43 -5.12 -8.45
N LEU A 126 8.56 -5.50 -9.06
CA LEU A 126 9.77 -4.67 -9.02
C LEU A 126 9.53 -3.28 -9.63
N GLY A 127 8.79 -3.21 -10.75
CA GLY A 127 8.44 -1.92 -11.37
C GLY A 127 7.55 -1.07 -10.48
N TRP A 128 6.54 -1.70 -9.87
CA TRP A 128 5.64 -1.03 -8.94
C TRP A 128 6.37 -0.48 -7.71
N VAL A 129 7.17 -1.32 -7.04
CA VAL A 129 7.94 -0.93 -5.86
C VAL A 129 8.94 0.18 -6.19
N ALA A 130 9.59 0.14 -7.36
CA ALA A 130 10.49 1.20 -7.80
C ALA A 130 9.77 2.56 -7.95
N ALA A 131 8.54 2.56 -8.49
CA ALA A 131 7.74 3.78 -8.59
C ALA A 131 7.37 4.34 -7.20
N GLN A 132 6.97 3.48 -6.27
CA GLN A 132 6.64 3.87 -4.89
C GLN A 132 7.86 4.46 -4.15
N ILE A 133 9.05 3.83 -4.28
CA ILE A 133 10.29 4.33 -3.67
C ILE A 133 10.66 5.71 -4.25
N LYS A 134 10.54 5.88 -5.58
CA LYS A 134 10.81 7.16 -6.24
C LYS A 134 9.89 8.27 -5.75
N ALA A 135 8.60 7.96 -5.59
CA ALA A 135 7.61 8.90 -5.07
C ALA A 135 7.91 9.27 -3.61
N LEU A 136 8.29 8.29 -2.78
CA LEU A 136 8.69 8.54 -1.40
C LEU A 136 9.91 9.46 -1.31
N GLY A 137 10.92 9.24 -2.16
CA GLY A 137 12.08 10.13 -2.26
C GLY A 137 11.72 11.55 -2.70
N LEU A 138 10.75 11.70 -3.60
CA LEU A 138 10.23 13.01 -4.00
C LEU A 138 9.54 13.73 -2.84
N VAL A 139 8.71 13.01 -2.07
CA VAL A 139 8.03 13.57 -0.89
C VAL A 139 9.05 14.08 0.13
N PHE A 140 10.10 13.32 0.44
CA PHE A 140 11.17 13.78 1.33
C PHE A 140 11.89 15.03 0.81
N ASN A 141 12.16 15.10 -0.49
CA ASN A 141 12.81 16.26 -1.11
C ASN A 141 11.93 17.52 -1.01
N VAL A 142 10.64 17.40 -1.33
CA VAL A 142 9.69 18.52 -1.28
C VAL A 142 9.44 18.99 0.16
N VAL A 143 9.23 18.07 1.10
CA VAL A 143 8.97 18.40 2.51
C VAL A 143 10.19 19.00 3.22
N SER A 144 11.40 18.65 2.76
CA SER A 144 12.66 19.21 3.26
C SER A 144 13.08 20.52 2.60
N ASP A 145 12.26 21.05 1.69
CA ASP A 145 12.57 22.24 0.89
C ASP A 145 13.93 22.14 0.18
N GLY A 146 14.21 20.95 -0.37
CA GLY A 146 15.47 20.63 -1.04
C GLY A 146 16.63 20.23 -0.12
N GLY A 147 16.45 20.25 1.21
CA GLY A 147 17.49 19.87 2.17
C GLY A 147 17.91 18.39 2.11
N ILE A 148 17.01 17.50 1.68
CA ILE A 148 17.30 16.08 1.42
C ILE A 148 17.17 15.86 -0.09
N THR A 149 18.22 15.37 -0.74
CA THR A 149 18.15 15.01 -2.16
C THR A 149 17.19 13.86 -2.38
N GLN A 150 16.53 13.80 -3.55
CA GLN A 150 15.61 12.71 -3.88
C GLN A 150 16.26 11.33 -3.70
N THR A 151 17.53 11.18 -4.11
CA THR A 151 18.29 9.94 -3.95
C THR A 151 18.50 9.55 -2.48
N ALA A 152 18.86 10.52 -1.63
CA ALA A 152 18.98 10.25 -0.19
C ALA A 152 17.63 9.88 0.43
N GLY A 153 16.55 10.57 0.05
CA GLY A 153 15.19 10.23 0.49
C GLY A 153 14.75 8.83 0.06
N MET A 154 15.08 8.41 -1.17
CA MET A 154 14.83 7.04 -1.64
C MET A 154 15.56 5.99 -0.81
N LEU A 155 16.85 6.19 -0.51
CA LEU A 155 17.65 5.24 0.26
C LEU A 155 17.17 5.12 1.71
N ILE A 156 16.90 6.25 2.37
CA ILE A 156 16.39 6.28 3.76
C ILE A 156 15.03 5.58 3.82
N GLY A 157 14.15 5.92 2.87
CA GLY A 157 12.84 5.33 2.71
C GLY A 157 12.88 3.83 2.52
N ALA A 158 13.56 3.38 1.46
CA ALA A 158 13.71 1.96 1.15
C ALA A 158 14.34 1.19 2.31
N GLY A 159 15.37 1.73 2.96
CA GLY A 159 16.00 1.12 4.12
C GLY A 159 15.02 0.92 5.28
N SER A 160 14.24 1.94 5.64
CA SER A 160 13.26 1.84 6.72
C SER A 160 12.15 0.82 6.41
N VAL A 161 11.60 0.86 5.19
CA VAL A 161 10.54 -0.06 4.75
C VAL A 161 11.05 -1.48 4.77
N LEU A 162 12.26 -1.71 4.26
CA LEU A 162 12.89 -3.01 4.24
C LEU A 162 13.11 -3.53 5.67
N ILE A 163 13.57 -2.70 6.60
CA ILE A 163 13.76 -3.09 8.01
C ILE A 163 12.43 -3.56 8.63
N TYR A 164 11.40 -2.70 8.68
CA TYR A 164 10.17 -3.11 9.38
C TYR A 164 9.39 -4.21 8.67
N THR A 165 9.55 -4.36 7.35
CA THR A 165 8.89 -5.42 6.58
C THR A 165 9.59 -6.77 6.77
N LEU A 166 10.93 -6.80 6.73
CA LEU A 166 11.71 -8.03 6.91
C LEU A 166 11.55 -8.62 8.31
N PHE A 167 11.52 -7.78 9.34
CA PHE A 167 11.30 -8.26 10.70
C PHE A 167 9.81 -8.47 10.99
N GLY A 168 8.94 -7.67 10.36
CA GLY A 168 7.53 -7.53 10.71
C GLY A 168 6.55 -8.56 10.18
N GLY A 169 6.81 -9.11 8.99
CA GLY A 169 5.87 -9.99 8.29
C GLY A 169 4.48 -9.35 8.07
N MET A 170 3.49 -10.16 7.74
CA MET A 170 2.15 -9.68 7.38
C MET A 170 1.41 -8.98 8.54
N TRP A 171 1.68 -9.34 9.80
CA TRP A 171 1.10 -8.66 10.96
C TRP A 171 1.57 -7.22 11.12
N SER A 172 2.85 -6.96 10.87
CA SER A 172 3.40 -5.60 10.88
C SER A 172 2.74 -4.74 9.82
N VAL A 173 2.73 -5.23 8.58
CA VAL A 173 2.13 -4.52 7.43
C VAL A 173 0.65 -4.26 7.68
N ALA A 174 -0.10 -5.25 8.15
CA ALA A 174 -1.54 -5.10 8.34
C ALA A 174 -1.90 -4.06 9.42
N ILE A 175 -1.13 -4.00 10.53
CA ILE A 175 -1.35 -3.01 11.58
C ILE A 175 -0.92 -1.61 11.11
N THR A 176 0.23 -1.49 10.43
CA THR A 176 0.66 -0.20 9.89
C THR A 176 -0.36 0.31 8.88
N ASP A 177 -0.83 -0.54 7.97
CA ASP A 177 -1.82 -0.18 6.96
C ASP A 177 -3.13 0.28 7.58
N PHE A 178 -3.61 -0.38 8.64
CA PHE A 178 -4.81 0.02 9.35
C PHE A 178 -4.71 1.45 9.90
N ILE A 179 -3.59 1.78 10.53
CA ILE A 179 -3.35 3.11 11.09
C ILE A 179 -3.15 4.15 9.98
N GLN A 180 -2.37 3.82 8.96
CA GLN A 180 -2.09 4.71 7.83
C GLN A 180 -3.36 5.01 7.03
N MET A 181 -4.23 4.02 6.82
CA MET A 181 -5.52 4.19 6.17
C MET A 181 -6.39 5.22 6.90
N ILE A 182 -6.48 5.14 8.23
CA ILE A 182 -7.23 6.12 9.03
C ILE A 182 -6.65 7.53 8.85
N ILE A 183 -5.32 7.66 8.91
CA ILE A 183 -4.64 8.95 8.77
C ILE A 183 -4.86 9.54 7.37
N ILE A 184 -4.76 8.73 6.32
CA ILE A 184 -5.00 9.14 4.94
C ILE A 184 -6.44 9.60 4.75
N VAL A 185 -7.43 8.82 5.21
CA VAL A 185 -8.85 9.15 5.04
C VAL A 185 -9.19 10.45 5.77
N VAL A 186 -8.77 10.60 7.03
CA VAL A 186 -8.99 11.83 7.80
C VAL A 186 -8.28 13.01 7.15
N GLY A 187 -7.03 12.83 6.72
CA GLY A 187 -6.25 13.86 6.05
C GLY A 187 -6.90 14.32 4.74
N MET A 188 -7.42 13.40 3.94
CA MET A 188 -8.11 13.73 2.69
C MET A 188 -9.44 14.44 2.91
N LEU A 189 -10.24 14.01 3.89
CA LEU A 189 -11.48 14.70 4.26
C LEU A 189 -11.20 16.13 4.73
N TYR A 190 -10.14 16.33 5.52
CA TYR A 190 -9.72 17.64 5.98
C TYR A 190 -9.28 18.55 4.81
N ILE A 191 -8.38 18.06 3.95
CA ILE A 191 -7.90 18.81 2.78
C ILE A 191 -9.06 19.14 1.85
N GLY A 192 -9.94 18.17 1.57
CA GLY A 192 -11.12 18.36 0.73
C GLY A 192 -12.07 19.42 1.30
N GLY A 193 -12.32 19.39 2.61
CA GLY A 193 -13.13 20.39 3.31
C GLY A 193 -12.54 21.80 3.22
N GLU A 194 -11.24 21.93 3.46
CA GLU A 194 -10.54 23.21 3.41
C GLU A 194 -10.51 23.80 2.00
N ILE A 195 -10.20 22.99 0.98
CA ILE A 195 -10.20 23.45 -0.42
C ILE A 195 -11.60 23.89 -0.84
N THR A 196 -12.62 23.11 -0.46
CA THR A 196 -14.03 23.45 -0.75
C THR A 196 -14.43 24.79 -0.14
N ALA A 197 -14.00 25.07 1.09
CA ALA A 197 -14.24 26.35 1.76
C ALA A 197 -13.56 27.51 1.03
N GLN A 198 -12.34 27.30 0.53
CA GLN A 198 -11.58 28.30 -0.23
C GLN A 198 -12.12 28.54 -1.65
N THR A 199 -12.74 27.54 -2.28
CA THR A 199 -13.32 27.66 -3.64
C THR A 199 -14.77 28.11 -3.65
N GLY A 200 -15.37 28.45 -2.50
CA GLY A 200 -16.73 28.97 -2.41
C GLY A 200 -17.84 27.93 -2.25
N GLY A 201 -17.51 26.69 -1.87
CA GLY A 201 -18.45 25.61 -1.55
C GLY A 201 -18.48 24.47 -2.57
N VAL A 202 -19.23 23.40 -2.24
CA VAL A 202 -19.54 22.29 -3.16
C VAL A 202 -20.69 22.77 -4.05
N GLY A 203 -20.36 23.46 -5.14
CA GLY A 203 -21.28 23.86 -6.20
C GLY A 203 -21.07 23.01 -7.44
#